data_AF-A0A0K1U7L1-F1
#
_entry.id   AF-A0A0K1U7L1-F1
#
_cell.length_a   1.000
_cell.length_b   1.000
_cell.length_c   1.000
_cell.angle_alpha   90.00
_cell.angle_beta   90.00
_cell.angle_gamma   90.00
#
_symmetry.space_group_name_H-M   'P 1'
#
loop_
_entity.id
_entity.type
_entity.pdbx_description
1 polymer ?
#
loop_
_entity_poly.entity_id
_entity_poly.type
_entity_poly.pdbx_seq_one_letter_code
_entity_poly.pdbx_strand_id
1 'polypeptide(L)'
;MPEFVVILETTGPDGEPWEQVLSPHFTSEVGAAAWRKENKLPDHCRIRPVAGIANEAKALLTGPVQESLNQKWQKGDVQALLEAVQKYGYFHEPLPLWCWSAVHDAALKLSMYEARDLNEAFGFDTKGRGRLKDRNKQAQLQWQVFIICEELRNKGRPVSPDMFDEAAETAGERFGATIGKTTAEKYYYAVKKELESLLLPASG
;
A
#
# COMPACT_ATOMS: atom_id res chain seq x y z
N MET A 1 21.86 -15.79 12.86
CA MET A 1 21.22 -16.00 14.19
C MET A 1 19.74 -15.70 14.01
N PRO A 2 18.81 -16.41 14.68
CA PRO A 2 17.39 -16.10 14.57
C PRO A 2 17.11 -14.70 15.12
N GLU A 3 16.44 -13.87 14.31
CA GLU A 3 15.97 -12.55 14.73
C GLU A 3 14.49 -12.62 15.11
N PHE A 4 14.10 -11.84 16.10
CA PHE A 4 12.77 -11.81 16.68
C PHE A 4 12.18 -10.41 16.60
N VAL A 5 10.88 -10.33 16.41
CA VAL A 5 10.11 -9.08 16.43
C VAL A 5 8.83 -9.27 17.24
N VAL A 6 8.30 -8.17 17.78
CA VAL A 6 6.96 -8.11 18.36
C VAL A 6 6.00 -7.69 17.25
N ILE A 7 5.03 -8.55 16.98
CA ILE A 7 3.95 -8.29 16.03
C ILE A 7 2.65 -8.01 16.77
N LEU A 8 1.84 -7.12 16.21
CA LEU A 8 0.44 -6.96 16.54
C LEU A 8 -0.36 -7.89 15.64
N GLU A 9 -1.02 -8.90 16.20
CA GLU A 9 -2.08 -9.62 15.50
C GLU A 9 -3.35 -8.81 15.61
N THR A 10 -3.82 -8.30 14.48
CA THR A 10 -5.08 -7.57 14.37
C THR A 10 -5.91 -8.13 13.23
N THR A 11 -7.14 -7.68 13.10
CA THR A 11 -7.99 -8.01 11.96
C THR A 11 -7.91 -6.84 11.00
N GLY A 12 -7.50 -7.12 9.77
CA GLY A 12 -7.42 -6.12 8.71
C GLY A 12 -8.79 -5.54 8.36
N PRO A 13 -8.84 -4.45 7.57
CA PRO A 13 -10.08 -3.83 7.11
C PRO A 13 -10.99 -4.77 6.29
N ASP A 14 -10.41 -5.86 5.78
CA ASP A 14 -11.00 -6.95 4.99
C ASP A 14 -11.50 -8.13 5.86
N GLY A 15 -11.33 -8.08 7.18
CA GLY A 15 -11.69 -9.18 8.08
C GLY A 15 -10.64 -10.31 8.13
N GLU A 16 -9.56 -10.20 7.36
CA GLU A 16 -8.47 -11.18 7.34
C GLU A 16 -7.47 -10.91 8.48
N PRO A 17 -6.79 -11.94 9.01
CA PRO A 17 -5.73 -11.76 9.99
C PRO A 17 -4.60 -10.89 9.41
N TRP A 18 -4.29 -9.78 10.08
CA TRP A 18 -3.20 -8.87 9.75
C TRP A 18 -2.14 -8.91 10.85
N GLU A 19 -0.87 -8.94 10.43
CA GLU A 19 0.26 -8.84 11.34
C GLU A 19 1.04 -7.55 11.06
N GLN A 20 1.21 -6.71 12.08
CA GLN A 20 2.02 -5.50 11.98
C GLN A 20 3.24 -5.61 12.90
N VAL A 21 4.45 -5.46 12.35
CA VAL A 21 5.67 -5.38 13.15
C VAL A 21 5.70 -4.05 13.92
N LEU A 22 5.76 -4.13 15.25
CA LEU A 22 5.78 -2.96 16.14
C LEU A 22 7.18 -2.63 16.67
N SER A 23 8.10 -3.59 16.64
CA SER A 23 9.40 -3.49 17.32
C SER A 23 10.58 -3.49 16.35
N PRO A 24 11.77 -3.02 16.79
CA PRO A 24 13.01 -3.35 16.12
C PRO A 24 13.31 -4.87 16.18
N HIS A 25 14.32 -5.30 15.42
CA HIS A 25 14.80 -6.68 15.44
C HIS A 25 15.61 -6.97 16.72
N PHE A 26 15.33 -8.11 17.34
CA PHE A 26 16.05 -8.61 18.51
C PHE A 26 16.79 -9.89 18.17
N THR A 27 17.98 -10.08 18.74
CA THR A 27 18.77 -11.31 18.58
C THR A 27 18.29 -12.45 19.49
N SER A 28 17.30 -12.20 20.35
CA SER A 28 16.69 -13.19 21.23
C SER A 28 15.23 -12.87 21.55
N GLU A 29 14.43 -13.92 21.76
CA GLU A 29 13.03 -13.82 22.18
C GLU A 29 12.88 -13.10 23.54
N VAL A 30 13.83 -13.34 24.46
CA VAL A 30 13.88 -12.70 25.77
C VAL A 30 14.03 -11.18 25.65
N GLY A 31 14.86 -10.71 24.71
CA GLY A 31 15.01 -9.28 24.42
C GLY A 31 13.72 -8.66 23.88
N ALA A 32 13.04 -9.35 22.96
CA ALA A 32 11.74 -8.91 22.45
C ALA A 32 10.66 -8.88 23.54
N ALA A 33 10.66 -9.85 24.46
CA ALA A 33 9.72 -9.92 25.58
C ALA A 33 9.94 -8.79 26.60
N ALA A 34 11.21 -8.50 26.92
CA ALA A 34 11.55 -7.38 27.80
C ALA A 34 11.08 -6.05 27.21
N TRP A 35 11.32 -5.84 25.90
CA TRP A 35 10.87 -4.64 25.19
C TRP A 35 9.35 -4.54 25.13
N ARG A 36 8.63 -5.64 24.86
CA ARG A 36 7.16 -5.67 24.88
C ARG A 36 6.60 -5.23 26.24
N LYS A 37 7.20 -5.74 27.33
CA LYS A 37 6.81 -5.42 28.70
C LYS A 37 7.11 -3.96 29.05
N GLU A 38 8.29 -3.45 28.68
CA GLU A 38 8.69 -2.07 28.90
C GLU A 38 7.74 -1.08 28.20
N ASN A 39 7.34 -1.41 26.97
CA ASN A 39 6.43 -0.59 26.16
C ASN A 39 4.94 -0.83 26.47
N LYS A 40 4.63 -1.66 27.48
CA LYS A 40 3.26 -1.96 27.94
C LYS A 40 2.33 -2.41 26.81
N LEU A 41 2.86 -3.19 25.87
CA LEU A 41 2.08 -3.64 24.73
C LEU A 41 1.03 -4.69 25.13
N PRO A 42 -0.13 -4.71 24.46
CA PRO A 42 -1.22 -5.63 24.76
C PRO A 42 -0.85 -7.12 24.68
N ASP A 43 -1.69 -7.97 25.28
CA ASP A 43 -1.47 -9.42 25.30
C ASP A 43 -1.59 -10.13 23.96
N HIS A 44 -2.30 -9.52 23.02
CA HIS A 44 -2.43 -10.00 21.64
C HIS A 44 -1.21 -9.63 20.77
N CYS A 45 -0.20 -8.93 21.31
CA CYS A 45 1.07 -8.76 20.62
C CYS A 45 1.94 -10.01 20.79
N ARG A 46 2.25 -10.73 19.71
CA ARG A 46 3.07 -11.94 19.76
C ARG A 46 4.53 -11.65 19.43
N ILE A 47 5.43 -12.44 19.98
CA ILE A 47 6.84 -12.42 19.59
C ILE A 47 7.00 -13.53 18.55
N ARG A 48 7.53 -13.20 17.37
CA ARG A 48 7.75 -14.18 16.30
C ARG A 48 9.18 -14.11 15.76
N PRO A 49 9.76 -15.24 15.34
CA PRO A 49 10.99 -15.23 14.56
C PRO A 49 10.72 -14.64 13.17
N VAL A 50 11.57 -13.71 12.75
CA VAL A 50 11.48 -13.00 11.45
C VAL A 50 11.45 -13.98 10.28
N ALA A 51 12.18 -15.09 10.38
CA ALA A 51 12.21 -16.13 9.35
C ALA A 51 10.83 -16.78 9.11
N GLY A 52 9.97 -16.87 10.13
CA GLY A 52 8.61 -17.40 9.98
C GLY A 52 7.71 -16.46 9.18
N ILE A 53 7.79 -15.16 9.46
CA ILE A 53 7.03 -14.11 8.76
C ILE A 53 7.47 -14.02 7.29
N ALA A 54 8.78 -14.07 7.03
CA ALA A 54 9.30 -14.06 5.66
C ALA A 54 8.82 -15.25 4.84
N ASN A 55 8.69 -16.43 5.44
CA ASN A 55 8.20 -17.63 4.76
C ASN A 55 6.69 -17.57 4.45
N GLU A 56 5.87 -17.01 5.35
CA GLU A 56 4.44 -16.81 5.13
C GLU A 56 4.17 -15.72 4.08
N ALA A 57 4.87 -14.58 4.16
CA ALA A 57 4.81 -13.52 3.15
C ALA A 57 5.24 -14.03 1.77
N LYS A 58 6.28 -14.88 1.72
CA LYS A 58 6.73 -15.58 0.51
C LYS A 58 5.67 -16.55 -0.04
N ALA A 59 4.97 -17.28 0.83
CA ALA A 59 3.89 -18.19 0.42
C ALA A 59 2.68 -17.45 -0.19
N LEU A 60 2.30 -16.31 0.40
CA LEU A 60 1.23 -15.44 -0.12
C LEU A 60 1.57 -14.86 -1.50
N LEU A 61 2.85 -14.60 -1.74
CA LEU A 61 3.39 -14.09 -3.00
C LEU A 61 3.22 -15.08 -4.16
N THR A 62 3.41 -16.37 -3.91
CA THR A 62 3.39 -17.43 -4.93
C THR A 62 1.99 -17.95 -5.30
N GLY A 63 0.92 -17.32 -4.83
CA GLY A 63 -0.46 -17.75 -5.07
C GLY A 63 -1.40 -16.60 -5.45
N PRO A 64 -2.40 -16.24 -4.61
CA PRO A 64 -3.43 -15.26 -4.96
C PRO A 64 -2.89 -13.89 -5.39
N VAL A 65 -1.76 -13.47 -4.82
CA VAL A 65 -1.13 -12.18 -5.14
C VAL A 65 -0.53 -12.19 -6.54
N GLN A 66 0.18 -13.25 -6.93
CA GLN A 66 0.71 -13.41 -8.29
C GLN A 66 -0.42 -13.40 -9.32
N GLU A 67 -1.51 -14.10 -9.03
CA GLU A 67 -2.66 -14.20 -9.94
C GLU A 67 -3.40 -12.87 -10.07
N SER A 68 -3.64 -12.17 -8.96
CA SER A 68 -4.22 -10.83 -8.95
C SER A 68 -3.39 -9.83 -9.76
N LEU A 69 -2.06 -9.84 -9.59
CA LEU A 69 -1.15 -8.98 -10.36
C LEU A 69 -1.14 -9.32 -11.85
N ASN A 70 -1.16 -10.61 -12.19
CA ASN A 70 -1.27 -11.03 -13.58
C ASN A 70 -2.61 -10.58 -14.19
N GLN A 71 -3.73 -10.75 -13.50
CA GLN A 71 -5.04 -10.30 -13.98
C GLN A 71 -5.09 -8.79 -14.20
N LYS A 72 -4.50 -7.99 -13.30
CA LYS A 72 -4.37 -6.54 -13.48
C LYS A 72 -3.51 -6.20 -14.71
N TRP A 73 -2.39 -6.88 -14.87
CA TRP A 73 -1.52 -6.73 -16.04
C TRP A 73 -2.25 -7.04 -17.35
N GLN A 74 -2.99 -8.15 -17.43
CA GLN A 74 -3.79 -8.53 -18.60
C GLN A 74 -4.90 -7.50 -18.93
N LYS A 75 -5.38 -6.75 -17.93
CA LYS A 75 -6.33 -5.65 -18.10
C LYS A 75 -5.65 -4.33 -18.52
N GLY A 76 -4.34 -4.32 -18.73
CA GLY A 76 -3.57 -3.15 -19.13
C GLY A 76 -3.04 -2.30 -17.98
N ASP A 77 -3.11 -2.77 -16.73
CA ASP A 77 -2.51 -2.08 -15.60
C ASP A 77 -0.99 -2.34 -15.56
N VAL A 78 -0.25 -1.44 -16.21
CA VAL A 78 1.22 -1.51 -16.30
C VAL A 78 1.89 -1.35 -14.92
N GLN A 79 1.20 -0.77 -13.93
CA GLN A 79 1.72 -0.65 -12.57
C GLN A 79 1.83 -2.02 -11.89
N ALA A 80 0.97 -2.98 -12.26
CA ALA A 80 0.99 -4.33 -11.72
C ALA A 80 2.30 -5.08 -12.04
N LEU A 81 2.90 -4.82 -13.20
CA LEU A 81 4.20 -5.38 -13.57
C LEU A 81 5.32 -4.86 -12.66
N LEU A 82 5.36 -3.55 -12.41
CA LEU A 82 6.37 -2.96 -11.51
C LEU A 82 6.18 -3.44 -10.07
N GLU A 83 4.93 -3.52 -9.61
CA GLU A 83 4.61 -4.04 -8.29
C GLU A 83 5.07 -5.50 -8.16
N ALA A 84 4.85 -6.33 -9.18
CA ALA A 84 5.35 -7.69 -9.20
C ALA A 84 6.88 -7.74 -9.17
N VAL A 85 7.57 -6.97 -10.02
CA VAL A 85 9.04 -6.93 -10.05
C VAL A 85 9.62 -6.49 -8.70
N GLN A 86 9.02 -5.47 -8.08
CA GLN A 86 9.44 -4.99 -6.77
C GLN A 86 9.25 -6.05 -5.69
N LYS A 87 8.07 -6.68 -5.62
CA LYS A 87 7.79 -7.69 -4.59
C LYS A 87 8.73 -8.88 -4.75
N TYR A 88 8.84 -9.49 -5.93
CA TYR A 88 9.73 -10.63 -6.13
C TYR A 88 11.21 -10.27 -5.93
N GLY A 89 11.62 -9.07 -6.35
CA GLY A 89 12.98 -8.56 -6.10
C GLY A 89 13.29 -8.40 -4.61
N TYR A 90 12.34 -7.89 -3.82
CA TYR A 90 12.49 -7.74 -2.37
C TYR A 90 12.67 -9.09 -1.64
N PHE A 91 11.95 -10.12 -2.07
CA PHE A 91 12.06 -11.47 -1.49
C PHE A 91 13.17 -12.31 -2.13
N HIS A 92 13.92 -11.76 -3.09
CA HIS A 92 14.94 -12.48 -3.87
C HIS A 92 14.41 -13.75 -4.56
N GLU A 93 13.15 -13.73 -4.95
CA GLU A 93 12.49 -14.84 -5.63
C GLU A 93 12.60 -14.71 -7.16
N PRO A 94 12.62 -15.84 -7.89
CA PRO A 94 12.54 -15.80 -9.34
C PRO A 94 11.23 -15.15 -9.79
N LEU A 95 11.31 -14.25 -10.76
CA LEU A 95 10.12 -13.60 -11.32
C LEU A 95 9.17 -14.63 -11.95
N PRO A 96 7.85 -14.43 -11.84
CA PRO A 96 6.88 -15.21 -12.60
C PRO A 96 7.16 -15.14 -14.09
N LEU A 97 6.87 -16.22 -14.82
CA LEU A 97 7.11 -16.28 -16.26
C LEU A 97 6.46 -15.11 -17.01
N TRP A 98 5.24 -14.72 -16.64
CA TRP A 98 4.55 -13.59 -17.27
C TRP A 98 5.27 -12.26 -17.04
N CYS A 99 5.83 -12.03 -15.85
CA CYS A 99 6.66 -10.84 -15.57
C CYS A 99 7.91 -10.86 -16.43
N TRP A 100 8.56 -12.03 -16.50
CA TRP A 100 9.80 -12.19 -17.24
C TRP A 100 9.60 -11.94 -18.74
N SER A 101 8.54 -12.51 -19.31
CA SER A 101 8.13 -12.25 -20.69
C SER A 101 7.86 -10.75 -20.92
N ALA A 102 7.08 -10.11 -20.05
CA ALA A 102 6.76 -8.68 -20.20
C ALA A 102 8.01 -7.77 -20.13
N VAL A 103 8.94 -8.06 -19.21
CA VAL A 103 10.21 -7.33 -19.10
C VAL A 103 11.09 -7.58 -20.31
N HIS A 104 11.18 -8.84 -20.77
CA HIS A 104 11.95 -9.19 -21.95
C HIS A 104 11.42 -8.50 -23.21
N ASP A 105 10.10 -8.50 -23.41
CA ASP A 105 9.46 -7.84 -24.55
C ASP A 105 9.73 -6.33 -24.56
N ALA A 106 9.66 -5.68 -23.39
CA ALA A 106 10.00 -4.27 -23.25
C ALA A 106 11.49 -4.01 -23.57
N ALA A 107 12.39 -4.86 -23.06
CA ALA A 107 13.82 -4.75 -23.35
C ALA A 107 14.12 -4.98 -24.85
N LEU A 108 13.42 -5.93 -25.49
CA LEU A 108 13.54 -6.22 -26.91
C LEU A 108 13.12 -4.99 -27.73
N LYS A 109 11.94 -4.42 -27.47
CA LYS A 109 11.46 -3.20 -28.14
C LYS A 109 12.45 -2.06 -28.04
N LEU A 110 13.05 -1.87 -26.86
CA LEU A 110 14.03 -0.82 -26.65
C LEU A 110 15.32 -1.07 -27.44
N SER A 111 15.82 -2.31 -27.45
CA SER A 111 17.06 -2.66 -28.16
C SER A 111 16.91 -2.70 -29.68
N MET A 112 15.70 -2.98 -30.17
CA MET A 112 15.34 -2.94 -31.59
C MET A 112 14.92 -1.55 -32.07
N TYR A 113 14.98 -0.53 -31.20
CA TYR A 113 14.54 0.84 -31.49
C TYR A 113 13.06 0.96 -31.89
N GLU A 114 12.23 -0.01 -31.47
CA GLU A 114 10.77 0.01 -31.65
C GLU A 114 10.07 0.91 -30.62
N ALA A 115 10.79 1.28 -29.54
CA ALA A 115 10.35 2.23 -28.53
C ALA A 115 11.44 3.28 -28.27
N ARG A 116 11.03 4.54 -28.05
CA ARG A 116 11.95 5.67 -27.82
C ARG A 116 12.48 5.72 -26.39
N ASP A 117 11.69 5.27 -25.44
CA ASP A 117 12.04 5.27 -24.03
C ASP A 117 11.41 4.09 -23.28
N LEU A 118 11.78 3.94 -22.01
CA LEU A 118 11.23 2.90 -21.14
C LEU A 118 9.72 3.07 -20.92
N ASN A 119 9.16 4.27 -21.00
CA ASN A 119 7.71 4.43 -20.85
C ASN A 119 7.00 3.79 -22.04
N GLU A 120 7.43 4.09 -23.26
CA GLU A 120 6.89 3.50 -24.49
C GLU A 120 7.13 1.99 -24.55
N ALA A 121 8.31 1.52 -24.15
CA ALA A 121 8.66 0.09 -24.16
C ALA A 121 7.79 -0.75 -23.23
N PHE A 122 7.53 -0.24 -22.02
CA PHE A 122 6.67 -0.89 -21.04
C PHE A 122 5.18 -0.55 -21.22
N GLY A 123 4.82 0.34 -22.14
CA GLY A 123 3.43 0.76 -22.37
C GLY A 123 2.88 1.73 -21.31
N PHE A 124 3.75 2.39 -20.55
CA PHE A 124 3.34 3.43 -19.61
C PHE A 124 2.81 4.67 -20.34
N ASP A 125 1.53 4.96 -20.15
CA ASP A 125 0.96 6.23 -20.60
C ASP A 125 1.50 7.39 -19.75
N THR A 126 2.37 8.20 -20.37
CA THR A 126 2.93 9.41 -19.76
C THR A 126 1.88 10.53 -19.64
N LYS A 127 0.81 10.50 -20.43
CA LYS A 127 -0.26 11.52 -20.42
C LYS A 127 -1.29 11.28 -19.31
N GLY A 128 -1.49 10.02 -18.91
CA GLY A 128 -2.33 9.65 -17.76
C GLY A 128 -1.66 9.81 -16.40
N ARG A 129 -0.33 9.98 -16.37
CA ARG A 129 0.43 10.18 -15.13
C ARG A 129 0.37 11.65 -14.70
N GLY A 130 -0.50 11.96 -13.74
CA GLY A 130 -0.41 13.20 -12.96
C GLY A 130 1.02 13.41 -12.45
N ARG A 131 1.43 14.67 -12.23
CA ARG A 131 2.82 15.00 -11.87
C ARG A 131 3.24 14.17 -10.65
N LEU A 132 4.47 13.65 -10.64
CA LEU A 132 4.99 12.83 -9.53
C LEU A 132 4.81 13.52 -8.16
N LYS A 133 5.00 14.84 -8.13
CA LYS A 133 4.76 15.68 -6.96
C LYS A 133 3.31 15.61 -6.47
N ASP A 134 2.35 15.59 -7.39
CA ASP A 134 0.92 15.52 -7.07
C ASP A 134 0.53 14.13 -6.57
N ARG A 135 1.14 13.06 -7.11
CA ARG A 135 0.95 11.68 -6.63
C ARG A 135 1.55 11.44 -5.26
N ASN A 136 2.76 11.95 -5.00
CA ASN A 136 3.38 11.85 -3.68
C ASN A 136 2.57 12.64 -2.65
N LYS A 137 2.11 13.85 -3.02
CA LYS A 137 1.24 14.67 -2.18
C LYS A 137 -0.09 13.97 -1.92
N GLN A 138 -0.67 13.32 -2.93
CA GLN A 138 -1.88 12.51 -2.77
C GLN A 138 -1.64 11.33 -1.83
N ALA A 139 -0.61 10.51 -2.04
CA ALA A 139 -0.31 9.37 -1.18
C ALA A 139 -0.08 9.77 0.29
N GLN A 140 0.53 10.93 0.51
CA GLN A 140 0.80 11.45 1.85
C GLN A 140 -0.45 11.99 2.56
N LEU A 141 -1.32 12.72 1.83
CA LEU A 141 -2.41 13.49 2.44
C LEU A 141 -3.78 12.83 2.33
N GLN A 142 -3.98 11.92 1.39
CA GLN A 142 -5.30 11.38 1.06
C GLN A 142 -5.99 10.74 2.28
N TRP A 143 -5.27 9.89 3.02
CA TRP A 143 -5.77 9.27 4.25
C TRP A 143 -5.94 10.27 5.40
N GLN A 144 -5.04 11.24 5.52
CA GLN A 144 -5.11 12.25 6.57
C GLN A 144 -6.34 13.14 6.42
N VAL A 145 -6.64 13.56 5.19
CA VAL A 145 -7.86 14.31 4.86
C VAL A 145 -9.10 13.48 5.16
N PHE A 146 -9.11 12.20 4.81
CA PHE A 146 -10.22 11.30 5.12
C PHE A 146 -10.48 11.21 6.63
N ILE A 147 -9.43 11.02 7.44
CA ILE A 147 -9.54 10.97 8.91
C ILE A 147 -10.12 12.27 9.46
N ILE A 148 -9.63 13.44 9.01
CA ILE A 148 -10.17 14.73 9.45
C ILE A 148 -11.66 14.85 9.10
N CYS A 149 -12.06 14.46 7.89
CA CYS A 149 -13.47 14.49 7.49
C CYS A 149 -14.35 13.57 8.36
N GLU A 150 -13.88 12.37 8.68
CA GLU A 150 -14.61 11.45 9.57
C GLU A 150 -14.62 11.94 11.03
N GLU A 151 -13.57 12.60 11.53
CA GLU A 151 -13.58 13.29 12.83
C GLU A 151 -14.65 14.39 12.86
N LEU A 152 -14.77 15.20 11.81
CA LEU A 152 -15.80 16.24 11.69
C LEU A 152 -17.20 15.63 11.62
N ARG A 153 -17.38 14.56 10.85
CA ARG A 153 -18.63 13.83 10.73
C ARG A 153 -19.07 13.20 12.07
N ASN A 154 -18.13 12.62 12.81
CA ASN A 154 -18.38 12.01 14.13
C ASN A 154 -18.81 13.04 15.19
N LYS A 155 -18.53 14.33 14.98
CA LYS A 155 -19.07 15.44 15.80
C LYS A 155 -20.50 15.82 15.42
N GLY A 156 -21.18 15.03 14.59
CA GLY A 156 -22.56 15.25 14.15
C GLY A 156 -22.69 16.19 12.95
N ARG A 157 -21.59 16.52 12.25
CA ARG A 157 -21.63 17.33 11.04
C ARG A 157 -22.04 16.47 9.83
N PRO A 158 -22.95 16.94 8.95
CA PRO A 158 -23.21 16.28 7.68
C PRO A 158 -22.05 16.49 6.69
N VAL A 159 -21.82 15.51 5.82
CA VAL A 159 -20.89 15.64 4.69
C VAL A 159 -21.40 16.76 3.78
N SER A 160 -20.68 17.88 3.75
CA SER A 160 -21.09 19.11 3.09
C SER A 160 -19.87 19.84 2.52
N PRO A 161 -20.06 20.78 1.58
CA PRO A 161 -18.96 21.54 1.01
C PRO A 161 -18.09 22.24 2.06
N ASP A 162 -18.69 22.74 3.14
CA ASP A 162 -17.99 23.48 4.21
C ASP A 162 -17.07 22.56 5.03
N MET A 163 -17.43 21.28 5.15
CA MET A 163 -16.58 20.27 5.79
C MET A 163 -15.25 20.09 5.06
N PHE A 164 -15.25 20.17 3.72
CA PHE A 164 -14.03 20.01 2.93
C PHE A 164 -13.13 21.24 2.98
N ASP A 165 -13.71 22.43 3.17
CA ASP A 165 -12.95 23.65 3.44
C ASP A 165 -12.25 23.54 4.81
N GLU A 166 -12.98 23.15 5.85
CA GLU A 166 -12.45 22.95 7.21
C GLU A 166 -11.38 21.83 7.24
N ALA A 167 -11.58 20.74 6.50
CA ALA A 167 -10.61 19.66 6.39
C ALA A 167 -9.34 20.08 5.64
N ALA A 168 -9.46 20.92 4.62
CA ALA A 168 -8.32 21.46 3.88
C ALA A 168 -7.48 22.41 4.75
N GLU A 169 -8.12 23.28 5.52
CA GLU A 169 -7.47 24.16 6.48
C GLU A 169 -6.76 23.37 7.58
N THR A 170 -7.47 22.41 8.20
CA THR A 170 -6.91 21.54 9.24
C THR A 170 -5.72 20.73 8.72
N ALA A 171 -5.78 20.23 7.48
CA ALA A 171 -4.66 19.52 6.87
C ALA A 171 -3.45 20.43 6.64
N GLY A 172 -3.68 21.69 6.28
CA GLY A 172 -2.66 22.73 6.17
C GLY A 172 -1.96 23.00 7.50
N GLU A 173 -2.73 23.13 8.59
CA GLU A 173 -2.20 23.38 9.93
C GLU A 173 -1.44 22.17 10.51
N ARG A 174 -2.03 20.97 10.45
CA ARG A 174 -1.46 19.77 11.07
C ARG A 174 -0.27 19.19 10.31
N PHE A 175 -0.29 19.28 8.98
CA PHE A 175 0.67 18.57 8.13
C PHE A 175 1.48 19.49 7.21
N GLY A 176 1.32 20.82 7.34
CA GLY A 176 2.06 21.81 6.56
C GLY A 176 1.72 21.78 5.07
N ALA A 177 0.58 21.20 4.69
CA ALA A 177 0.24 20.95 3.29
C ALA A 177 -1.01 21.72 2.86
N THR A 178 -0.81 22.79 2.09
CA THR A 178 -1.92 23.57 1.53
C THR A 178 -2.60 22.79 0.41
N ILE A 179 -3.87 22.43 0.59
CA ILE A 179 -4.74 21.84 -0.43
C ILE A 179 -6.01 22.68 -0.55
N GLY A 180 -6.66 22.63 -1.71
CA GLY A 180 -7.97 23.29 -1.90
C GLY A 180 -9.13 22.34 -1.61
N LYS A 181 -10.31 22.91 -1.34
CA LYS A 181 -11.58 22.21 -1.13
C LYS A 181 -11.82 21.02 -2.06
N THR A 182 -11.73 21.24 -3.37
CA THR A 182 -11.98 20.21 -4.40
C THR A 182 -10.98 19.05 -4.29
N THR A 183 -9.76 19.33 -3.83
CA THR A 183 -8.76 18.28 -3.60
C THR A 183 -9.09 17.50 -2.34
N ALA A 184 -9.53 18.17 -1.28
CA ALA A 184 -9.95 17.52 -0.04
C ALA A 184 -11.17 16.59 -0.28
N GLU A 185 -12.16 17.09 -1.02
CA GLU A 185 -13.32 16.32 -1.46
C GLU A 185 -12.92 15.09 -2.29
N LYS A 186 -12.04 15.27 -3.28
CA LYS A 186 -11.52 14.17 -4.10
C LYS A 186 -10.83 13.10 -3.25
N TYR A 187 -10.02 13.50 -2.27
CA TYR A 187 -9.31 12.58 -1.39
C TYR A 187 -10.26 11.81 -0.48
N TYR A 188 -11.25 12.49 0.12
CA TYR A 188 -12.27 11.86 0.95
C TYR A 188 -13.01 10.74 0.19
N TYR A 189 -13.54 11.04 -1.00
CA TYR A 189 -14.29 10.06 -1.78
C TYR A 189 -13.41 8.97 -2.38
N ALA A 190 -12.14 9.25 -2.70
CA ALA A 190 -11.22 8.23 -3.17
C ALA A 190 -10.98 7.14 -2.12
N VAL A 191 -10.73 7.53 -0.86
CA VAL A 191 -10.56 6.58 0.26
C VAL A 191 -11.87 5.86 0.56
N LYS A 192 -13.00 6.59 0.57
CA LYS A 192 -14.31 5.97 0.81
C LYS A 192 -14.65 4.89 -0.22
N LYS A 193 -14.38 5.15 -1.51
CA LYS A 193 -14.57 4.17 -2.58
C LYS A 193 -13.64 2.96 -2.43
N GLU A 194 -12.39 3.18 -2.02
CA GLU A 194 -11.43 2.12 -1.74
C GLU A 194 -11.93 1.22 -0.59
N LEU A 195 -12.39 1.82 0.51
CA LEU A 195 -13.01 1.11 1.63
C LEU A 195 -14.29 0.36 1.23
N GLU A 196 -15.18 0.99 0.46
CA GLU A 196 -16.40 0.35 -0.06
C GLU A 196 -16.07 -0.86 -0.95
N SER A 197 -15.01 -0.77 -1.76
CA SER A 197 -14.54 -1.89 -2.60
C SER A 197 -13.88 -3.01 -1.82
N LEU A 198 -13.35 -2.72 -0.62
CA LEU A 198 -12.77 -3.72 0.29
C LEU A 198 -13.84 -4.38 1.17
N LEU A 199 -14.90 -3.64 1.52
CA LEU A 199 -15.99 -4.10 2.41
C LEU A 199 -17.12 -4.85 1.68
N LEU A 200 -17.21 -4.73 0.35
CA LEU A 200 -18.11 -5.53 -0.46
C LEU A 200 -17.34 -6.73 -1.03
N PRO A 201 -17.47 -7.95 -0.47
CA PRO A 201 -16.94 -9.13 -1.13
C PRO A 201 -17.59 -9.20 -2.52
N ALA A 202 -16.77 -9.43 -3.55
CA ALA A 202 -17.22 -9.68 -4.90
C ALA A 202 -18.32 -10.75 -4.85
N SER A 203 -19.57 -10.31 -4.93
CA SER A 203 -20.72 -11.18 -5.10
C SER A 203 -20.70 -11.57 -6.58
N GLY A 204 -19.93 -12.60 -6.89
CA GLY A 204 -19.75 -13.19 -8.21
C GLY A 204 -19.42 -14.66 -8.08
#